data_AF-F0X176-F1
#
_entry.id   AF-F0X176-F1
#
_cell.length_a   1.000
_cell.length_b   1.000
_cell.length_c   1.000
_cell.angle_alpha   90.00
_cell.angle_beta   90.00
_cell.angle_gamma   90.00
#
_symmetry.space_group_name_H-M   'P 1'
#
loop_
_entity.id
_entity.type
_entity.pdbx_description
1 polymer ?
#
loop_
_entity_poly.entity_id
_entity_poly.type
_entity_poly.pdbx_seq_one_letter_code
_entity_poly.pdbx_strand_id
1 'polypeptide(L)'
;MKIDELIDDTERLTLKIRHNRLTVEEKSVLAMELLEGSKNGGLQHGARKDASEKWNVNVHTLYRVGKKGASDEFIKDLLERTSKLNLEQRGDLRSLSAALAIPTTTLQRYVKNKVLRVPTYTLKATLYEDQKTERVRFISSFITLRLRGATFSPTYDRVHLDEK
;
A
#
# COMPACT_ATOMS: atom_id res chain seq x y z
N MET A 1 28.66 21.70 13.78
CA MET A 1 28.92 22.46 12.55
C MET A 1 30.38 22.23 12.16
N LYS A 2 30.67 21.59 11.02
CA LYS A 2 32.05 21.50 10.49
C LYS A 2 32.16 22.50 9.36
N ILE A 3 32.98 23.52 9.58
CA ILE A 3 33.31 24.54 8.59
C ILE A 3 34.67 24.15 8.04
N ASP A 4 34.73 23.87 6.74
CA ASP A 4 36.00 23.75 6.03
C ASP A 4 36.20 25.07 5.27
N GLU A 5 37.32 25.76 5.53
CA GLU A 5 37.72 26.93 4.77
C GLU A 5 38.32 26.45 3.44
N LEU A 6 37.76 26.92 2.32
CA LEU A 6 38.29 26.68 0.99
C LEU A 6 38.65 28.02 0.34
N ILE A 7 39.90 28.16 -0.05
CA ILE A 7 40.40 29.27 -0.85
C ILE A 7 40.10 28.91 -2.31
N ASP A 8 39.24 29.70 -2.97
CA ASP A 8 39.01 29.61 -4.41
C ASP A 8 40.16 30.30 -5.17
N ASP A 9 40.36 29.96 -6.45
CA ASP A 9 41.44 30.49 -7.32
C ASP A 9 41.36 32.04 -7.53
N THR A 10 40.33 32.67 -6.94
CA THR A 10 40.09 34.12 -6.92
C THR A 10 40.25 34.77 -5.53
N GLU A 11 40.95 34.12 -4.59
CA GLU A 11 41.20 34.59 -3.21
C GLU A 11 39.94 34.87 -2.37
N ARG A 12 38.77 34.38 -2.80
CA ARG A 12 37.53 34.49 -2.04
C ARG A 12 37.37 33.30 -1.10
N LEU A 13 37.29 33.56 0.20
CA LEU A 13 36.94 32.55 1.20
C LEU A 13 35.49 32.10 0.97
N THR A 14 35.30 30.85 0.55
CA THR A 14 33.97 30.24 0.47
C THR A 14 33.82 29.19 1.57
N LEU A 15 32.87 29.42 2.49
CA LEU A 15 32.56 28.46 3.54
C LEU A 15 31.65 27.36 2.96
N LYS A 16 32.20 26.16 2.74
CA LYS A 16 31.39 25.01 2.35
C LYS A 16 30.74 24.38 3.58
N ILE A 17 29.45 24.65 3.77
CA ILE A 17 28.65 24.04 4.83
C ILE A 17 28.37 22.58 4.46
N ARG A 18 28.94 21.62 5.21
CA ARG A 18 28.59 20.20 5.07
C ARG A 18 27.40 19.86 5.99
N HIS A 19 26.31 19.43 5.38
CA HIS A 19 25.14 18.92 6.09
C HIS A 19 25.33 17.44 6.47
N ASN A 20 24.79 17.05 7.62
CA ASN A 20 24.87 15.66 8.09
C ASN A 20 24.02 14.72 7.22
N ARG A 21 24.50 13.49 7.04
CA ARG A 21 23.69 12.40 6.49
C ARG A 21 22.96 11.70 7.63
N LEU A 22 21.64 11.83 7.66
CA LEU A 22 20.80 11.21 8.68
C LEU A 22 20.72 9.68 8.50
N THR A 23 20.76 8.94 9.61
CA THR A 23 20.44 7.50 9.68
C THR A 23 18.94 7.25 9.47
N VAL A 24 18.49 6.00 9.51
CA VAL A 24 17.07 5.67 9.34
C VAL A 24 16.28 6.07 10.58
N GLU A 25 16.85 5.88 11.76
CA GLU A 25 16.29 6.21 13.06
C GLU A 25 16.20 7.73 13.25
N GLU A 26 17.24 8.46 12.86
CA GLU A 26 17.21 9.93 12.91
C GLU A 26 16.16 10.52 11.96
N LYS A 27 15.95 9.89 10.80
CA LYS A 27 14.88 10.29 9.87
C LYS A 27 13.49 10.05 10.43
N SER A 28 13.28 8.99 11.22
CA SER A 28 11.97 8.71 11.80
C SER A 28 11.64 9.69 12.93
N VAL A 29 12.61 9.99 13.80
CA VAL A 29 12.45 10.99 14.86
C VAL A 29 12.19 12.38 14.27
N LEU A 30 12.99 12.78 13.27
CA LEU A 30 12.78 14.04 12.57
C LEU A 30 11.40 14.12 11.89
N ALA A 31 10.93 13.01 11.30
CA ALA A 31 9.61 12.97 10.68
C ALA A 31 8.50 13.20 11.71
N MET A 32 8.58 12.59 12.89
CA MET A 32 7.62 12.80 13.99
C MET A 32 7.62 14.24 14.47
N GLU A 33 8.80 14.83 14.69
CA GLU A 33 8.93 16.23 15.11
C GLU A 33 8.31 17.21 14.08
N LEU A 34 8.52 16.96 12.78
CA LEU A 34 7.92 17.76 11.71
C LEU A 34 6.41 17.59 11.61
N LEU A 35 5.88 16.43 12.02
CA LEU A 35 4.43 16.15 12.00
C LEU A 35 3.73 16.79 13.21
N GLU A 36 4.32 16.73 14.40
CA GLU A 36 3.83 17.42 15.59
C GLU A 36 3.75 18.95 15.39
N GLY A 37 4.72 19.52 14.66
CA GLY A 37 4.73 20.94 14.32
C GLY A 37 3.80 21.34 13.16
N SER A 38 3.09 20.39 12.54
CA SER A 38 2.22 20.62 11.39
C SER A 38 0.82 21.06 11.83
N LYS A 39 0.34 22.18 11.28
CA LYS A 39 -1.05 22.66 11.47
C LYS A 39 -1.76 22.63 10.11
N ASN A 40 -2.95 22.02 10.07
CA ASN A 40 -3.77 21.89 8.84
C ASN A 40 -3.03 21.24 7.66
N GLY A 41 -2.10 20.31 7.92
CA GLY A 41 -1.31 19.63 6.88
C GLY A 41 -0.15 20.46 6.32
N GLY A 42 0.16 21.62 6.91
CA GLY A 42 1.30 22.46 6.58
C GLY A 42 2.20 22.72 7.79
N LEU A 43 3.51 22.71 7.55
CA LEU A 43 4.47 23.25 8.51
C LEU A 43 4.35 24.77 8.58
N GLN A 44 4.46 25.32 9.78
CA GLN A 44 4.48 26.78 9.97
C GLN A 44 5.62 27.42 9.16
N HIS A 45 5.39 28.64 8.68
CA HIS A 45 6.44 29.42 8.02
C HIS A 45 7.66 29.54 8.94
N GLY A 46 8.85 29.19 8.45
CA GLY A 46 10.08 29.18 9.23
C GLY A 46 10.44 27.83 9.85
N ALA A 47 9.46 26.96 10.14
CA ALA A 47 9.71 25.70 10.87
C ALA A 47 10.71 24.76 10.18
N ARG A 48 10.76 24.77 8.83
CA ARG A 48 11.76 24.00 8.08
C ARG A 48 13.17 24.58 8.19
N LYS A 49 13.29 25.89 8.34
CA LYS A 49 14.58 26.56 8.54
C LYS A 49 15.07 26.28 9.96
N ASP A 50 14.18 26.38 10.94
CA ASP A 50 14.48 26.08 12.34
C ASP A 50 14.92 24.62 12.52
N ALA A 51 14.20 23.68 11.89
CA ALA A 51 14.59 22.27 11.89
C ALA A 51 15.90 22.01 11.13
N SER A 52 16.22 22.81 10.10
CA SER A 52 17.45 22.68 9.31
C SER A 52 18.67 23.07 10.13
N GLU A 53 18.53 24.15 10.90
CA GLU A 53 19.53 24.62 11.85
C GLU A 53 19.69 23.62 13.01
N LYS A 54 18.58 23.18 13.61
CA LYS A 54 18.57 22.22 14.73
C LYS A 54 19.24 20.89 14.36
N TRP A 55 18.89 20.31 13.22
CA TRP A 55 19.38 18.99 12.79
C TRP A 55 20.65 19.06 11.95
N ASN A 56 21.15 20.27 11.64
CA ASN A 56 22.29 20.51 10.75
C ASN A 56 22.16 19.78 9.40
N VAL A 57 20.97 19.83 8.81
CA VAL A 57 20.62 19.14 7.56
C VAL A 57 20.06 20.12 6.55
N ASN A 58 20.28 19.86 5.27
CA ASN A 58 19.74 20.70 4.22
C ASN A 58 18.20 20.75 4.30
N VAL A 59 17.61 21.95 4.14
CA VAL A 59 16.15 22.16 4.08
C VAL A 59 15.47 21.22 3.07
N HIS A 60 16.14 20.92 1.96
CA HIS A 60 15.64 20.00 0.95
C HIS A 60 15.57 18.55 1.47
N THR A 61 16.49 18.14 2.35
CA THR A 61 16.44 16.85 3.04
C THR A 61 15.23 16.79 3.95
N LEU A 62 14.97 17.84 4.73
CA LEU A 62 13.78 17.94 5.59
C LEU A 62 12.48 17.86 4.80
N TYR A 63 12.41 18.55 3.65
CA TYR A 63 11.26 18.46 2.77
C TYR A 63 11.00 17.01 2.31
N ARG A 64 12.05 16.27 1.94
CA ARG A 64 11.92 14.87 1.52
C ARG A 64 11.52 13.96 2.68
N VAL A 65 12.10 14.15 3.87
CA VAL A 65 11.79 13.37 5.07
C VAL A 65 10.36 13.64 5.53
N GLY A 66 9.96 14.90 5.67
CA GLY A 66 8.60 15.27 6.08
C GLY A 66 7.55 14.81 5.08
N LYS A 67 7.80 14.92 3.77
CA LYS A 67 6.88 14.40 2.74
C LYS A 67 6.70 12.88 2.84
N LYS A 68 7.78 12.16 3.16
CA LYS A 68 7.74 10.69 3.33
C LYS A 68 7.07 10.28 4.65
N GLY A 69 7.36 10.97 5.75
CA GLY A 69 6.73 10.74 7.05
C GLY A 69 5.21 10.97 7.01
N ALA A 70 4.78 12.09 6.43
CA ALA A 70 3.37 12.38 6.22
C ALA A 70 2.67 11.33 5.35
N SER A 71 3.35 10.77 4.34
CA SER A 71 2.79 9.68 3.56
C SER A 71 2.70 8.37 4.35
N ASP A 72 3.67 8.07 5.20
CA ASP A 72 3.68 6.82 5.99
C ASP A 72 2.61 6.85 7.10
N GLU A 73 2.42 7.98 7.79
CA GLU A 73 1.32 8.17 8.74
C GLU A 73 -0.05 8.16 8.06
N PHE A 74 -0.18 8.85 6.93
CA PHE A 74 -1.41 8.81 6.13
C PHE A 74 -1.76 7.39 5.72
N ILE A 75 -0.77 6.58 5.33
CA ILE A 75 -0.99 5.17 4.97
C ILE A 75 -1.42 4.35 6.20
N LYS A 76 -0.82 4.57 7.37
CA LYS A 76 -1.23 3.90 8.61
C LYS A 76 -2.68 4.24 8.98
N ASP A 77 -3.03 5.52 8.98
CA ASP A 77 -4.40 5.99 9.25
C ASP A 77 -5.39 5.43 8.21
N LEU A 78 -5.02 5.43 6.93
CA LEU A 78 -5.83 4.83 5.87
C LEU A 78 -6.09 3.35 6.12
N LEU A 79 -5.07 2.58 6.51
CA LEU A 79 -5.20 1.16 6.85
C LEU A 79 -6.08 0.94 8.07
N GLU A 80 -5.95 1.79 9.09
CA GLU A 80 -6.78 1.72 10.29
C GLU A 80 -8.25 2.00 9.98
N ARG A 81 -8.54 3.08 9.22
CA ARG A 81 -9.89 3.40 8.75
C ARG A 81 -10.47 2.26 7.92
N THR A 82 -9.68 1.71 7.00
CA THR A 82 -10.08 0.56 6.19
C THR A 82 -10.38 -0.66 7.06
N SER A 83 -9.60 -0.90 8.12
CA SER A 83 -9.77 -2.00 9.08
C SER A 83 -11.00 -1.85 10.00
N LYS A 84 -11.62 -0.68 10.06
CA LYS A 84 -12.86 -0.45 10.83
C LYS A 84 -14.14 -0.65 10.01
N LEU A 85 -14.06 -0.71 8.68
CA LEU A 85 -15.22 -0.81 7.79
C LEU A 85 -15.86 -2.21 7.78
N ASN A 86 -17.14 -2.34 7.47
CA ASN A 86 -17.75 -3.66 7.31
C ASN A 86 -17.29 -4.35 6.01
N LEU A 87 -17.50 -5.67 5.91
CA LEU A 87 -17.06 -6.46 4.74
C LEU A 87 -17.65 -5.93 3.42
N GLU A 88 -18.93 -5.55 3.45
CA GLU A 88 -19.67 -4.98 2.31
C GLU A 88 -19.04 -3.68 1.81
N GLN A 89 -18.55 -2.84 2.72
CA GLN A 89 -17.91 -1.56 2.41
C GLN A 89 -16.47 -1.73 1.91
N ARG A 90 -15.85 -2.89 2.13
CA ARG A 90 -14.51 -3.24 1.63
C ARG A 90 -14.52 -4.10 0.36
N GLY A 91 -15.70 -4.57 -0.06
CA GLY A 91 -15.84 -5.54 -1.14
C GLY A 91 -15.45 -5.01 -2.51
N ASP A 92 -15.84 -3.77 -2.83
CA ASP A 92 -15.51 -3.12 -4.09
C ASP A 92 -14.87 -1.73 -3.89
N LEU A 93 -14.18 -1.26 -4.92
CA LEU A 93 -13.51 0.05 -4.87
C LEU A 93 -14.49 1.23 -4.83
N ARG A 94 -15.73 1.05 -5.33
CA ARG A 94 -16.75 2.11 -5.31
C ARG A 94 -17.33 2.29 -3.90
N SER A 95 -17.70 1.21 -3.22
CA SER A 95 -18.19 1.28 -1.83
C SER A 95 -17.07 1.72 -0.90
N LEU A 96 -15.84 1.26 -1.13
CA LEU A 96 -14.67 1.72 -0.36
C LEU A 96 -14.43 3.23 -0.56
N SER A 97 -14.63 3.73 -1.79
CA SER A 97 -14.53 5.16 -2.11
C SER A 97 -15.60 5.96 -1.38
N ALA A 98 -16.85 5.50 -1.38
CA ALA A 98 -17.94 6.14 -0.66
C ALA A 98 -17.71 6.14 0.86
N ALA A 99 -17.20 5.04 1.42
CA ALA A 99 -16.98 4.89 2.85
C ALA A 99 -15.79 5.71 3.37
N LEU A 100 -14.70 5.83 2.60
CA LEU A 100 -13.50 6.57 3.00
C LEU A 100 -13.50 8.04 2.53
N ALA A 101 -14.48 8.43 1.71
CA ALA A 101 -14.51 9.71 1.00
C ALA A 101 -13.23 9.97 0.17
N ILE A 102 -12.64 8.91 -0.39
CA ILE A 102 -11.44 8.98 -1.23
C ILE A 102 -11.85 8.66 -2.67
N PRO A 103 -11.41 9.41 -3.69
CA PRO A 103 -11.71 9.09 -5.08
C PRO A 103 -11.29 7.67 -5.49
N THR A 104 -12.13 6.99 -6.27
CA THR A 104 -11.89 5.63 -6.78
C THR A 104 -10.55 5.50 -7.50
N THR A 105 -10.15 6.49 -8.30
CA THR A 105 -8.87 6.52 -9.02
C THR A 105 -7.66 6.54 -8.08
N THR A 106 -7.77 7.21 -6.94
CA THR A 106 -6.73 7.25 -5.92
C THR A 106 -6.61 5.90 -5.22
N LEU A 107 -7.75 5.27 -4.88
CA LEU A 107 -7.76 3.92 -4.30
C LEU A 107 -7.20 2.87 -5.27
N GLN A 108 -7.54 2.94 -6.56
CA GLN A 108 -6.96 2.10 -7.61
C GLN A 108 -5.43 2.22 -7.65
N ARG A 109 -4.91 3.45 -7.57
CA ARG A 109 -3.46 3.69 -7.51
C ARG A 109 -2.84 3.08 -6.26
N TYR A 110 -3.49 3.18 -5.10
CA TYR A 110 -3.00 2.59 -3.85
C TYR A 110 -3.01 1.05 -3.89
N VAL A 111 -4.01 0.43 -4.51
CA VAL A 111 -4.03 -1.01 -4.75
C VAL A 111 -2.90 -1.43 -5.70
N LYS A 112 -2.74 -0.72 -6.83
CA LYS A 112 -1.67 -0.98 -7.82
C LYS A 112 -0.27 -0.89 -7.19
N ASN A 113 -0.06 0.10 -6.32
CA ASN A 113 1.20 0.31 -5.62
C ASN A 113 1.37 -0.57 -4.38
N LYS A 114 0.46 -1.52 -4.13
CA LYS A 114 0.47 -2.45 -2.98
C LYS A 114 0.42 -1.76 -1.60
N VAL A 115 -0.08 -0.53 -1.55
CA VAL A 115 -0.34 0.21 -0.31
C VAL A 115 -1.59 -0.36 0.37
N LEU A 116 -2.63 -0.63 -0.41
CA LEU A 116 -3.83 -1.35 0.03
C LEU A 116 -3.82 -2.74 -0.58
N ARG A 117 -4.10 -3.77 0.22
CA ARG A 117 -4.35 -5.13 -0.29
C ARG A 117 -5.84 -5.32 -0.51
N VAL A 118 -6.20 -5.84 -1.68
CA VAL A 118 -7.57 -6.28 -1.94
C VAL A 118 -7.84 -7.52 -1.08
N PRO A 119 -8.91 -7.56 -0.28
CA PRO A 119 -9.30 -8.77 0.42
C PRO A 119 -9.69 -9.83 -0.60
N THR A 120 -8.85 -10.87 -0.74
CA THR A 120 -9.17 -12.06 -1.52
C THR A 120 -9.76 -13.11 -0.60
N TYR A 121 -11.04 -13.41 -0.77
CA TYR A 121 -11.66 -14.53 -0.09
C TYR A 121 -11.39 -15.80 -0.87
N THR A 122 -10.53 -16.65 -0.36
CA THR A 122 -10.46 -18.05 -0.82
C THR A 122 -11.70 -18.74 -0.26
N LEU A 123 -12.85 -18.56 -0.91
CA LEU A 123 -14.03 -19.35 -0.61
C LEU A 123 -13.65 -20.80 -0.91
N LYS A 124 -13.30 -21.57 0.13
CA LYS A 124 -13.41 -23.02 0.04
C LYS A 124 -14.88 -23.27 -0.25
N ALA A 125 -15.19 -23.82 -1.42
CA ALA A 125 -16.49 -24.40 -1.67
C ALA A 125 -16.70 -25.46 -0.57
N THR A 126 -17.41 -25.07 0.48
CA THR A 126 -17.74 -25.93 1.61
C THR A 126 -18.89 -26.77 1.11
N LEU A 127 -18.55 -27.80 0.34
CA LEU A 127 -19.53 -28.74 -0.19
C LEU A 127 -20.01 -29.60 0.98
N TYR A 128 -21.31 -29.51 1.26
CA TYR A 128 -21.98 -30.44 2.17
C TYR A 128 -21.93 -31.86 1.59
N GLU A 129 -22.08 -32.87 2.45
CA GLU A 129 -21.97 -34.27 2.03
C GLU A 129 -23.02 -34.63 0.96
N ASP A 130 -24.20 -34.03 1.05
CA ASP A 130 -25.27 -34.15 0.06
C ASP A 130 -24.84 -33.61 -1.30
N GLN A 131 -24.18 -32.44 -1.32
CA GLN A 131 -23.67 -31.82 -2.54
C GLN A 131 -22.52 -32.63 -3.15
N LYS A 132 -21.68 -33.27 -2.34
CA LYS A 132 -20.65 -34.19 -2.84
C LYS A 132 -21.30 -35.41 -3.49
N THR A 133 -22.33 -35.97 -2.85
CA THR A 133 -23.08 -37.13 -3.36
C THR A 133 -23.72 -36.83 -4.70
N GLU A 134 -24.35 -35.66 -4.85
CA GLU A 134 -24.94 -35.22 -6.13
C GLU A 134 -23.89 -35.02 -7.22
N ARG A 135 -22.71 -34.47 -6.88
CA ARG A 135 -21.61 -34.34 -7.85
C ARG A 135 -21.08 -35.70 -8.30
N VAL A 136 -20.94 -36.66 -7.39
CA VAL A 136 -20.53 -38.03 -7.73
C VAL A 136 -21.59 -38.68 -8.62
N ARG A 137 -22.88 -38.57 -8.28
CA ARG A 137 -23.98 -39.07 -9.13
C ARG A 137 -23.94 -38.47 -10.53
N PHE A 138 -23.77 -37.16 -10.63
CA PHE A 138 -23.64 -36.46 -11.89
C PHE A 138 -22.46 -36.98 -12.71
N ILE A 139 -21.26 -37.07 -12.12
CA ILE A 139 -20.06 -37.60 -12.81
C ILE A 139 -20.25 -39.06 -13.22
N SER A 140 -20.81 -39.89 -12.36
CA SER A 140 -21.10 -41.30 -12.64
C SER A 140 -22.05 -41.48 -13.82
N SER A 141 -22.96 -40.53 -14.06
CA SER A 141 -23.86 -40.58 -15.22
C SER A 141 -23.12 -40.48 -16.56
N PHE A 142 -21.91 -39.93 -16.59
CA PHE A 142 -21.08 -39.85 -17.80
C PHE A 142 -20.25 -41.13 -18.03
N ILE A 143 -20.28 -42.10 -17.10
CA ILE A 143 -19.52 -43.35 -17.19
C ILE A 143 -20.43 -44.45 -17.75
N THR A 144 -20.11 -44.94 -18.94
CA THR A 144 -20.78 -46.09 -19.54
C THR A 144 -19.95 -47.35 -19.30
N LEU A 145 -20.47 -48.28 -18.49
CA LEU A 145 -19.83 -49.58 -18.22
C LEU A 145 -20.10 -50.57 -19.37
N ARG A 146 -19.04 -51.22 -19.87
CA ARG A 146 -19.11 -52.32 -20.84
C ARG A 146 -18.42 -53.57 -20.28
N LEU A 147 -18.72 -54.72 -20.88
CA LEU A 147 -18.18 -56.05 -20.51
C LEU A 147 -16.65 -56.15 -20.42
N ARG A 148 -15.89 -55.22 -21.04
CA ARG A 148 -14.42 -55.17 -20.99
C ARG A 148 -13.85 -53.78 -20.66
N GLY A 149 -14.59 -52.96 -19.90
CA GLY A 149 -14.08 -51.68 -19.40
C GLY A 149 -15.13 -50.58 -19.27
N ALA A 150 -14.71 -49.43 -18.75
CA ALA A 150 -15.53 -48.23 -18.64
C ALA A 150 -15.14 -47.23 -19.74
N THR A 151 -16.13 -46.67 -20.43
CA THR A 151 -15.93 -45.57 -21.39
C THR A 151 -16.58 -44.31 -20.84
N PHE A 152 -15.84 -43.20 -20.84
CA PHE A 152 -16.40 -41.90 -20.51
C PHE A 152 -17.11 -41.30 -21.73
N SER A 153 -18.24 -40.66 -21.49
CA SER A 153 -18.90 -39.84 -22.50
C SER A 153 -17.98 -38.67 -22.88
N PRO A 154 -17.96 -38.22 -24.15
CA PRO A 154 -17.14 -37.09 -24.56
C PRO A 154 -17.55 -35.83 -23.80
N THR A 155 -16.67 -35.38 -22.89
CA THR A 155 -16.82 -34.13 -22.12
C THR A 155 -15.89 -33.07 -22.69
N TYR A 156 -16.28 -31.80 -22.59
CA TYR A 156 -15.41 -30.69 -22.98
C TYR A 156 -14.16 -30.62 -22.07
N ASP A 157 -12.97 -30.58 -22.66
CA ASP A 157 -11.70 -30.45 -21.92
C ASP A 157 -11.55 -29.07 -21.23
N ARG A 158 -12.34 -28.08 -21.64
CA ARG A 158 -12.30 -26.71 -21.10
C ARG A 158 -13.71 -26.16 -20.91
N VAL A 159 -14.00 -25.74 -19.68
CA VAL A 159 -15.22 -24.99 -19.33
C VAL A 159 -14.79 -23.57 -18.96
N HIS A 160 -15.17 -22.58 -19.78
CA HIS A 160 -14.98 -21.17 -19.45
C HIS A 160 -16.10 -20.77 -18.47
N LEU A 161 -15.72 -20.36 -17.26
CA LEU A 161 -16.65 -19.97 -16.20
C LEU A 161 -17.02 -18.48 -16.26
N ASP A 162 -16.65 -17.77 -17.32
CA ASP A 162 -16.72 -16.31 -17.40
C ASP A 162 -17.86 -15.84 -18.31
N GLU A 163 -19.10 -16.24 -18.00
CA GLU A 163 -20.32 -15.60 -18.52
C GLU A 163 -21.49 -15.74 -17.53
N LYS A 164 -21.57 -14.82 -16.56
CA LYS A 164 -22.82 -14.12 -16.18
C LYS A 164 -22.60 -13.00 -15.19
#